data_AF-X6N803-F1
#
_entry.id   AF-X6N803-F1
#
_cell.length_a   1.000
_cell.length_b   1.000
_cell.length_c   1.000
_cell.angle_alpha   90.00
_cell.angle_beta   90.00
_cell.angle_gamma   90.00
#
_symmetry.space_group_name_H-M   'P 1'
#
loop_
_entity.id
_entity.type
_entity.pdbx_description
1 polymer ?
#
loop_
_entity_poly.entity_id
_entity_poly.type
_entity_poly.pdbx_seq_one_letter_code
_entity_poly.pdbx_strand_id
1 'polypeptide(L)'
;KKKQCEQSREDVLKMGIAKYNAECRKIVMRCAADWEKTVERMGRWIDFKNDYKTLDKTYMESVWWVFKELSKKNLVYRGYKVMPYSTALNTPLSNFEAKSNYQTKVDPAIIVTFPLVDDENTHFLAWTTTPWTLPSNLALCVNKNLTYIKVQCKLVVVMM
;
A
#
# COMPACT_ATOMS: atom_id res chain seq x y z
N LYS A 1 11.84 -25.22 -9.76
CA LYS A 1 12.60 -24.03 -9.30
C LYS A 1 12.89 -23.10 -10.49
N LYS A 2 12.05 -22.10 -10.78
CA LYS A 2 12.40 -20.88 -11.55
C LYS A 2 11.50 -19.74 -11.04
N LYS A 3 11.95 -19.05 -9.97
CA LYS A 3 11.36 -17.78 -9.53
C LYS A 3 11.92 -16.71 -10.46
N GLN A 4 11.17 -16.38 -11.51
CA GLN A 4 11.42 -15.21 -12.33
C GLN A 4 10.74 -14.01 -11.65
N CYS A 5 11.14 -13.73 -10.41
CA CYS A 5 10.65 -12.58 -9.68
C CYS A 5 11.65 -11.46 -9.91
N GLU A 6 11.37 -10.61 -10.89
CA GLU A 6 11.95 -9.28 -10.96
C GLU A 6 11.50 -8.55 -9.70
N GLN A 7 12.42 -8.35 -8.75
CA GLN A 7 12.11 -7.85 -7.40
C GLN A 7 12.03 -6.33 -7.39
N SER A 8 12.62 -5.65 -8.37
CA SER A 8 12.78 -4.21 -8.36
C SER A 8 12.32 -3.55 -9.66
N ARG A 9 11.93 -2.27 -9.56
CA ARG A 9 11.58 -1.43 -10.72
C ARG A 9 12.71 -1.37 -11.75
N GLU A 10 13.95 -1.43 -11.30
CA GLU A 10 15.12 -1.38 -12.18
C GLU A 10 15.23 -2.61 -13.07
N ASP A 11 14.87 -3.79 -12.56
CA ASP A 11 14.93 -5.03 -13.32
C ASP A 11 13.95 -5.00 -14.51
N VAL A 12 12.74 -4.47 -14.28
CA VAL A 12 11.73 -4.30 -15.33
C VAL A 12 12.20 -3.30 -16.40
N LEU A 13 12.87 -2.22 -15.99
CA LEU A 13 13.44 -1.24 -16.92
C LEU A 13 14.58 -1.83 -17.75
N LYS A 14 15.44 -2.67 -17.15
CA LYS A 14 16.53 -3.39 -17.84
C LYS A 14 15.99 -4.41 -18.85
N MET A 15 14.93 -5.12 -18.50
CA MET A 15 14.26 -6.07 -19.41
C MET A 15 13.57 -5.35 -20.59
N GLY A 16 13.00 -4.18 -20.31
CA GLY A 16 12.24 -3.36 -21.24
C GLY A 16 10.73 -3.59 -21.12
N ILE A 17 9.98 -2.49 -21.04
CA ILE A 17 8.52 -2.49 -20.78
C ILE A 17 7.74 -3.35 -21.79
N ALA A 18 8.14 -3.32 -23.07
CA ALA A 18 7.47 -4.10 -24.10
C ALA A 18 7.60 -5.62 -23.88
N LYS A 19 8.80 -6.09 -23.48
CA LYS A 19 9.03 -7.51 -23.21
C LYS A 19 8.31 -7.95 -21.94
N TYR A 20 8.34 -7.13 -20.90
CA TYR A 20 7.61 -7.37 -19.66
C TYR A 20 6.11 -7.52 -19.91
N ASN A 21 5.50 -6.57 -20.62
CA ASN A 21 4.07 -6.61 -20.94
C ASN A 21 3.69 -7.83 -21.81
N ALA A 22 4.58 -8.26 -22.72
CA ALA A 22 4.37 -9.46 -23.50
C ALA A 22 4.35 -10.73 -22.63
N GLU A 23 5.25 -10.85 -21.66
CA GLU A 23 5.24 -11.96 -20.69
C GLU A 23 4.00 -11.93 -19.79
N CYS A 24 3.59 -10.75 -19.30
CA CYS A 24 2.33 -10.62 -18.55
C CYS A 24 1.12 -11.10 -19.37
N ARG A 25 1.04 -10.71 -20.65
CA ARG A 25 -0.04 -11.16 -21.54
C ARG A 25 -0.01 -12.67 -21.75
N LYS A 26 1.17 -13.28 -21.93
CA LYS A 26 1.30 -14.74 -22.07
C LYS A 26 0.76 -15.49 -20.84
N ILE A 27 1.08 -15.01 -19.64
CA ILE A 27 0.62 -15.64 -18.39
C ILE A 27 -0.91 -15.55 -18.28
N VAL A 28 -1.50 -14.39 -18.55
CA VAL A 28 -2.95 -14.18 -18.51
C VAL A 28 -3.67 -15.10 -19.48
N MET A 29 -3.20 -15.19 -20.74
CA MET A 29 -3.84 -16.04 -21.75
C MET A 29 -3.72 -17.54 -21.41
N ARG A 30 -2.59 -17.96 -20.82
CA ARG A 30 -2.43 -19.33 -20.31
C ARG A 30 -3.43 -19.63 -19.21
N CYS A 31 -3.54 -18.76 -18.21
CA CYS A 31 -4.50 -18.95 -17.11
C CYS A 31 -5.95 -18.97 -17.62
N ALA A 32 -6.30 -18.13 -18.60
CA ALA A 32 -7.63 -18.15 -19.22
C ALA A 32 -7.94 -19.51 -19.89
N ALA A 33 -7.00 -20.06 -20.65
CA ALA A 33 -7.17 -21.36 -21.31
C ALA A 33 -7.27 -22.54 -20.31
N ASP A 34 -6.54 -22.48 -19.19
CA ASP A 34 -6.65 -23.49 -18.14
C ASP A 34 -8.01 -23.42 -17.41
N TRP A 35 -8.55 -22.21 -17.24
CA TRP A 35 -9.89 -21.99 -16.69
C TRP A 35 -11.00 -22.51 -17.60
N GLU A 36 -10.91 -22.25 -18.91
CA GLU A 36 -11.90 -22.73 -19.90
C GLU A 36 -12.13 -24.24 -19.80
N LYS A 37 -11.05 -25.03 -19.81
CA LYS A 37 -11.11 -26.50 -19.65
C LYS A 37 -11.80 -26.93 -18.36
N THR A 38 -11.58 -26.19 -17.28
CA THR A 38 -12.13 -26.52 -15.95
C THR A 38 -13.61 -26.18 -15.87
N VAL A 39 -14.01 -25.03 -16.42
CA VAL A 39 -15.40 -24.56 -16.42
C VAL A 39 -16.27 -25.41 -17.35
N GLU A 40 -15.74 -25.82 -18.50
CA GLU A 40 -16.42 -26.74 -19.43
C GLU A 40 -16.69 -28.09 -18.74
N ARG A 41 -15.71 -28.65 -18.03
CA ARG A 41 -15.87 -29.89 -17.24
C ARG A 41 -16.88 -29.76 -16.11
N MET A 42 -17.01 -28.57 -15.52
CA MET A 42 -18.01 -28.28 -14.48
C MET A 42 -19.43 -28.17 -15.06
N GLY A 43 -19.59 -28.12 -16.39
CA GLY A 43 -20.88 -28.00 -17.05
C GLY A 43 -21.47 -26.59 -17.01
N ARG A 44 -20.68 -25.56 -16.70
CA ARG A 44 -21.15 -24.17 -16.73
C ARG A 44 -21.16 -23.66 -18.17
N TRP A 45 -22.35 -23.44 -18.69
CA TRP A 45 -22.54 -22.89 -20.04
C TRP A 45 -22.29 -21.38 -20.05
N ILE A 46 -21.15 -20.99 -20.60
CA ILE A 46 -20.74 -19.60 -20.81
C ILE A 46 -19.96 -19.51 -22.13
N ASP A 47 -20.06 -18.37 -22.82
CA ASP A 47 -19.35 -18.13 -24.08
C ASP A 47 -17.89 -17.74 -23.81
N PHE A 48 -16.95 -18.60 -24.20
CA PHE A 48 -15.51 -18.35 -24.14
C PHE A 48 -14.95 -17.77 -25.44
N LYS A 49 -15.72 -17.76 -26.54
CA LYS A 49 -15.28 -17.26 -27.85
C LYS A 49 -15.46 -15.75 -27.97
N ASN A 50 -16.57 -15.22 -27.46
CA ASN A 50 -16.84 -13.77 -27.39
C ASN A 50 -16.74 -13.28 -25.94
N ASP A 51 -15.62 -13.56 -25.29
CA ASP A 51 -15.34 -13.00 -23.98
C ASP A 51 -14.96 -11.52 -24.06
N TYR A 52 -15.11 -10.79 -22.95
CA TYR A 52 -14.56 -9.45 -22.82
C TYR A 52 -13.26 -9.54 -22.03
N LYS A 53 -12.18 -8.94 -22.55
CA LYS A 53 -10.92 -8.83 -21.81
C LYS A 53 -10.56 -7.37 -21.59
N THR A 54 -10.08 -7.06 -20.39
CA THR A 54 -9.66 -5.69 -20.03
C THR A 54 -8.45 -5.21 -20.83
N LEU A 55 -7.74 -6.13 -21.48
CA LEU A 55 -6.62 -5.85 -22.39
C LEU A 55 -7.04 -5.56 -23.84
N ASP A 56 -8.33 -5.72 -24.17
CA ASP A 56 -8.84 -5.45 -25.51
C ASP A 56 -8.95 -3.94 -25.74
N LYS A 57 -8.66 -3.52 -26.98
CA LYS A 57 -8.60 -2.10 -27.33
C LYS A 57 -9.94 -1.39 -27.11
N THR A 58 -11.04 -2.03 -27.46
CA THR A 58 -12.41 -1.50 -27.29
C THR A 58 -12.77 -1.29 -25.82
N TYR A 59 -12.33 -2.20 -24.94
CA TYR A 59 -12.51 -2.07 -23.49
C TYR A 59 -11.70 -0.89 -22.95
N MET A 60 -10.41 -0.80 -23.31
CA MET A 60 -9.54 0.31 -22.90
C MET A 60 -10.07 1.67 -23.38
N GLU A 61 -10.57 1.74 -24.62
CA GLU A 61 -11.18 2.95 -25.18
C GLU A 61 -12.42 3.39 -24.39
N SER A 62 -13.26 2.43 -24.00
CA SER A 62 -14.43 2.70 -23.14
C SER A 62 -14.01 3.28 -21.79
N VAL A 63 -12.95 2.74 -21.17
CA VAL A 63 -12.40 3.26 -19.91
C VAL A 63 -11.86 4.69 -20.09
N TRP A 64 -11.17 4.97 -21.19
CA TRP A 64 -10.68 6.33 -21.50
C TRP A 64 -11.84 7.32 -21.68
N TRP A 65 -12.92 6.90 -22.34
CA TRP A 65 -14.13 7.71 -22.47
C TRP A 65 -14.74 8.04 -21.10
N VAL A 66 -14.90 7.04 -20.22
CA VAL A 66 -15.41 7.26 -18.85
C VAL A 66 -14.52 8.25 -18.08
N PHE A 67 -13.20 8.07 -18.13
CA PHE A 67 -12.26 8.97 -17.45
C PHE A 67 -12.34 10.40 -18.00
N LYS A 68 -12.48 10.56 -19.32
CA LYS A 68 -12.67 11.86 -19.98
C LYS A 68 -13.96 12.53 -19.51
N GLU A 69 -15.07 11.81 -19.39
CA GLU A 69 -16.34 12.35 -18.90
C GLU A 69 -16.25 12.79 -17.43
N LEU A 70 -15.56 12.03 -16.57
CA LEU A 70 -15.30 12.44 -15.18
C LEU A 70 -14.44 13.70 -15.11
N SER A 71 -13.43 13.80 -15.97
CA SER A 71 -12.57 14.98 -16.06
C SER A 71 -13.34 16.21 -16.54
N LYS A 72 -14.20 16.09 -17.56
CA LYS A 72 -15.08 17.19 -18.02
C LYS A 72 -16.00 17.71 -16.92
N LYS A 73 -16.41 16.84 -15.99
CA LYS A 73 -17.25 17.18 -14.82
C LYS A 73 -16.44 17.73 -13.63
N ASN A 74 -15.14 17.98 -13.78
CA ASN A 74 -14.24 18.42 -12.70
C ASN A 74 -14.20 17.49 -11.49
N LEU A 75 -14.41 16.18 -11.68
CA LEU A 75 -14.35 15.17 -10.61
C LEU A 75 -12.96 14.55 -10.44
N VAL A 76 -12.01 14.91 -11.31
CA VAL A 76 -10.64 14.39 -11.31
C VAL A 76 -9.68 15.51 -10.94
N TYR A 77 -8.85 15.28 -9.93
CA TYR A 77 -7.81 16.22 -9.50
C TYR A 77 -6.52 15.47 -9.13
N ARG A 78 -5.41 16.19 -9.19
CA ARG A 78 -4.10 15.72 -8.70
C ARG A 78 -3.79 16.43 -7.38
N GLY A 79 -3.41 15.66 -6.37
CA GLY A 79 -3.02 16.20 -5.07
C GLY A 79 -1.94 15.36 -4.40
N TYR A 80 -1.17 16.00 -3.51
CA TYR A 80 -0.19 15.33 -2.66
C TYR A 80 -0.86 15.03 -1.31
N LYS A 81 -1.00 13.74 -0.99
CA LYS A 81 -1.67 13.27 0.22
C LYS A 81 -0.93 12.06 0.79
N VAL A 82 -1.03 11.86 2.10
CA VAL A 82 -0.61 10.63 2.74
C VAL A 82 -1.59 9.54 2.35
N MET A 83 -1.09 8.49 1.70
CA MET A 83 -1.88 7.37 1.18
C MET A 83 -1.25 6.05 1.64
N PRO A 84 -2.04 4.97 1.79
CA PRO A 84 -1.47 3.64 1.98
C PRO A 84 -0.55 3.28 0.81
N TYR A 85 0.67 2.83 1.12
CA TYR A 85 1.69 2.56 0.10
C TYR A 85 2.23 1.14 0.25
N SER A 86 2.27 0.40 -0.86
CA SER A 86 2.88 -0.93 -0.90
C SER A 86 4.35 -0.82 -1.28
N THR A 87 5.25 -1.16 -0.36
CA THR A 87 6.70 -1.20 -0.62
C THR A 87 7.10 -2.32 -1.58
N ALA A 88 6.32 -3.41 -1.64
CA ALA A 88 6.58 -4.52 -2.56
C ALA A 88 6.24 -4.17 -4.02
N LEU A 89 5.14 -3.42 -4.24
CA LEU A 89 4.69 -3.05 -5.59
C LEU A 89 5.13 -1.64 -6.01
N ASN A 90 5.71 -0.87 -5.08
CA ASN A 90 6.11 0.52 -5.29
C ASN A 90 4.99 1.41 -5.85
N THR A 91 3.77 1.26 -5.33
CA THR A 91 2.58 2.02 -5.75
C THR A 91 1.68 2.34 -4.56
N PRO A 92 0.98 3.50 -4.57
CA PRO A 92 -0.10 3.77 -3.63
C PRO A 92 -1.27 2.81 -3.87
N LEU A 93 -2.01 2.53 -2.80
CA LEU A 93 -3.21 1.71 -2.79
C LEU A 93 -4.46 2.54 -2.49
N SER A 94 -5.60 2.04 -2.93
CA SER A 94 -6.91 2.59 -2.55
C SER A 94 -7.27 2.24 -1.11
N ASN A 95 -8.21 3.00 -0.53
CA ASN A 95 -8.72 2.74 0.82
C ASN A 95 -9.39 1.37 0.95
N PHE A 96 -9.95 0.84 -0.14
CA PHE A 96 -10.60 -0.47 -0.14
C PHE A 96 -9.58 -1.61 -0.15
N GLU A 97 -8.54 -1.50 -0.98
CA GLU A 97 -7.45 -2.49 -1.03
C GLU A 97 -6.68 -2.59 0.29
N ALA A 98 -6.43 -1.45 0.94
CA ALA A 98 -5.74 -1.41 2.23
C ALA A 98 -6.49 -2.18 3.34
N LYS A 99 -7.82 -2.27 3.25
CA LYS A 99 -8.65 -2.98 4.23
C LYS A 99 -8.81 -4.47 3.94
N SER A 100 -8.57 -4.92 2.71
CA SER A 100 -8.86 -6.30 2.31
C SER A 100 -7.96 -7.36 2.96
N ASN A 101 -6.79 -6.98 3.48
CA ASN A 101 -5.78 -7.93 3.96
C ASN A 101 -5.18 -7.52 5.32
N TYR A 102 -6.04 -7.29 6.31
CA TYR A 102 -5.59 -7.08 7.68
C TYR A 102 -5.02 -8.37 8.27
N GLN A 103 -3.85 -8.25 8.90
CA GLN A 103 -3.15 -9.36 9.54
C GLN A 103 -2.67 -8.92 10.91
N THR A 104 -2.77 -9.81 11.89
CA THR A 104 -2.18 -9.61 13.21
C THR A 104 -0.67 -9.77 13.10
N LYS A 105 0.08 -8.73 13.44
CA LYS A 105 1.54 -8.74 13.50
C LYS A 105 2.02 -8.31 14.88
N VAL A 106 3.22 -8.75 15.22
CA VAL A 106 3.91 -8.32 16.44
C VAL A 106 4.78 -7.13 16.07
N ASP A 107 4.40 -5.96 16.57
CA ASP A 107 5.14 -4.71 16.42
C ASP A 107 5.85 -4.35 17.73
N PRO A 108 7.01 -3.67 17.68
CA PRO A 108 7.68 -3.18 18.88
C PRO A 108 6.83 -2.10 19.55
N ALA A 109 6.68 -2.17 20.88
CA ALA A 109 6.04 -1.13 21.67
C ALA A 109 7.13 -0.41 22.49
N ILE A 110 7.47 0.81 22.10
CA ILE A 110 8.53 1.59 22.76
C ILE A 110 7.96 2.86 23.39
N ILE A 111 8.56 3.25 24.51
CA ILE A 111 8.31 4.53 25.18
C ILE A 111 9.57 5.37 25.00
N VAL A 112 9.40 6.58 24.47
CA VAL A 112 10.48 7.52 24.18
C VAL A 112 10.31 8.77 25.03
N THR A 113 11.42 9.26 25.58
CA THR A 113 11.50 10.50 26.34
C THR A 113 11.83 11.68 25.42
N PHE A 114 11.13 12.80 25.61
CA PHE A 114 11.41 14.07 24.96
C PHE A 114 11.71 15.12 26.04
N PRO A 115 12.97 15.53 26.23
CA PRO A 115 13.34 16.53 27.23
C PRO A 115 12.71 17.89 26.90
N LEU A 116 12.32 18.62 27.94
CA LEU A 116 11.86 19.99 27.80
C LEU A 116 13.06 20.92 27.55
N VAL A 117 12.91 21.90 26.65
CA VAL A 117 13.98 22.86 26.35
C VAL A 117 14.28 23.76 27.55
N ASP A 118 13.24 24.13 28.32
CA ASP A 118 13.37 25.04 29.46
C ASP A 118 13.72 24.34 30.78
N ASP A 119 13.51 23.02 30.87
CA ASP A 119 13.77 22.21 32.07
C ASP A 119 14.21 20.80 31.69
N GLU A 120 15.53 20.58 31.67
CA GLU A 120 16.13 19.28 31.34
C GLU A 120 15.75 18.17 32.32
N ASN A 121 15.26 18.49 33.52
CA ASN A 121 14.80 17.46 34.46
C ASN A 121 13.39 16.96 34.14
N THR A 122 12.66 17.66 33.27
CA THR A 122 11.31 17.28 32.86
C THR A 122 11.31 16.73 31.46
N HIS A 123 10.74 15.54 31.29
CA HIS A 123 10.64 14.87 30.01
C HIS A 123 9.18 14.51 29.72
N PHE A 124 8.74 14.71 28.49
CA PHE A 124 7.52 14.09 28.00
C PHE A 124 7.76 12.62 27.68
N LEU A 125 6.80 11.77 28.01
CA LEU A 125 6.80 10.36 27.64
C LEU A 125 5.78 10.15 26.53
N ALA A 126 6.24 9.61 25.39
CA ALA A 126 5.37 9.24 24.29
C ALA A 126 5.56 7.76 23.93
N TRP A 127 4.45 7.09 23.61
CA TRP A 127 4.44 5.71 23.16
C TRP A 127 4.28 5.64 21.65
N THR A 128 4.99 4.73 20.99
CA THR A 128 4.82 4.45 19.57
C THR A 128 5.02 2.97 19.24
N THR A 129 4.30 2.49 18.24
CA THR A 129 4.52 1.18 17.61
C THR A 129 5.37 1.25 16.35
N THR A 130 5.72 2.46 15.89
CA THR A 130 6.43 2.69 14.63
C THR A 130 7.70 3.52 14.85
N PRO A 131 8.79 2.93 15.38
CA PRO A 131 10.02 3.65 15.73
C PRO A 131 10.65 4.40 14.56
N TRP A 132 10.50 3.87 13.34
CA TRP A 132 11.05 4.43 12.11
C TRP A 132 10.44 5.79 11.73
N THR A 133 9.34 6.21 12.36
CA THR A 133 8.73 7.54 12.17
C THR A 133 9.34 8.63 13.06
N LEU A 134 10.10 8.24 14.10
CA LEU A 134 10.70 9.18 15.06
C LEU A 134 11.66 10.19 14.42
N PRO A 135 12.52 9.84 13.44
CA PRO A 135 13.39 10.83 12.78
C PRO A 135 12.63 11.93 12.06
N SER A 136 11.38 11.66 11.64
CA SER A 136 10.50 12.63 10.99
C SER A 136 9.54 13.34 11.95
N ASN A 137 9.75 13.22 13.26
CA ASN A 137 8.90 13.88 14.25
C ASN A 137 9.07 15.41 14.20
N LEU A 138 7.94 16.13 14.19
CA LEU A 138 7.91 17.60 14.16
C LEU A 138 7.26 18.22 15.41
N ALA A 139 6.39 17.49 16.10
CA ALA A 139 5.64 18.02 17.23
C ALA A 139 5.07 16.88 18.10
N LEU A 140 4.85 17.18 19.38
CA LEU A 140 4.06 16.35 20.28
C LEU A 140 2.66 16.93 20.44
N CYS A 141 1.65 16.11 20.20
CA CYS A 141 0.25 16.52 20.33
C CYS A 141 -0.31 16.05 21.69
N VAL A 142 -0.88 16.98 22.44
CA VAL A 142 -1.59 16.70 23.71
C VAL A 142 -3.05 17.10 23.59
N ASN A 143 -3.92 16.42 24.33
CA ASN A 143 -5.34 16.72 24.36
C ASN A 143 -5.62 17.79 25.43
N LYS A 144 -6.18 18.93 25.02
CA LYS A 144 -6.49 20.06 25.91
C LYS A 144 -7.44 19.71 27.07
N ASN A 145 -8.29 18.70 26.91
CA ASN A 145 -9.31 18.35 27.89
C ASN A 145 -8.84 17.31 28.93
N LEU A 146 -7.62 16.80 28.80
CA LEU A 146 -7.07 15.81 29.73
C LEU A 146 -6.16 16.47 30.76
N THR A 147 -6.25 16.02 32.01
CA THR A 147 -5.33 16.43 33.07
C THR A 147 -4.08 15.56 33.02
N TYR A 148 -2.94 16.18 32.77
CA TYR A 148 -1.64 15.51 32.78
C TYR A 148 -0.97 15.69 34.15
N ILE A 149 -0.30 14.64 34.63
CA ILE A 149 0.42 14.66 35.90
C ILE A 149 1.93 14.67 35.66
N LYS A 150 2.66 15.51 36.40
CA LYS A 150 4.12 15.46 36.47
C LYS A 150 4.52 14.48 37.57
N VAL A 151 5.19 13.40 37.21
CA VAL A 151 5.62 12.36 38.15
C VAL A 151 7.13 12.49 38.37
N GLN A 152 7.56 12.50 39.62
CA GLN A 152 8.97 12.42 39.97
C GLN A 152 9.38 10.95 40.01
N CYS A 153 10.23 10.53 39.08
CA CYS A 153 10.73 9.16 39.00
C CYS A 153 12.26 9.17 39.02
N LYS A 154 12.89 8.32 39.84
CA LYS A 154 14.32 8.04 39.72
C LYS A 154 14.51 7.19 38.46
N LEU A 155 15.12 7.76 37.42
CA LEU A 155 15.42 7.07 36.18
C LEU A 155 16.42 5.93 36.46
N VAL A 156 15.93 4.69 36.53
CA VAL A 156 16.77 3.50 36.41
C VAL A 156 16.72 3.12 34.93
N VAL A 157 17.77 3.47 34.19
CA VAL A 157 17.95 3.02 32.81
C VAL A 157 18.28 1.53 32.87
N VAL A 158 17.27 0.67 32.74
CA VAL A 158 17.50 -0.76 32.50
C VAL A 158 17.67 -0.93 30.99
N MET A 159 18.91 -0.95 30.53
CA MET A 159 19.24 -1.49 29.21
C MET A 159 19.03 -3.02 29.29
N MET A 160 18.04 -3.54 28.57
CA MET A 160 17.92 -4.97 28.24
C MET A 160 18.31 -5.19 26.79
#